data_AF-W1V4M1-F1
#
_entry.id   AF-W1V4M1-F1
#
_cell.length_a   1.000
_cell.length_b   1.000
_cell.length_c   1.000
_cell.angle_alpha   90.00
_cell.angle_beta   90.00
_cell.angle_gamma   90.00
#
_symmetry.space_group_name_H-M   'P 1'
#
loop_
_entity.id
_entity.type
_entity.pdbx_description
1 polymer ?
#
loop_
_entity_poly.entity_id
_entity_poly.type
_entity_poly.pdbx_seq_one_letter_code
_entity_poly.pdbx_strand_id
1 'polypeptide(L)'
;ELGRIAPLIHMDPSRLGPLARHRTSNEPSPEYNKWLNRYHHELSSSREIFVSHYKKYYDSQLPVWAAVEIMDFGSLTHLYRLAPDEVRENIAVHAQLNAAQLGSWMKSLNIVRNYAAHHARMFNRVYALKPRMPRVGQDA
;
A
#
# COMPACT_ATOMS: atom_id res chain seq x y z
N GLU A 1 0.91 -8.47 8.97
CA GLU A 1 -0.56 -8.55 8.82
C GLU A 1 -1.03 -9.31 7.58
N LEU A 2 -0.90 -8.78 6.35
CA LEU A 2 -1.38 -9.47 5.12
C LEU A 2 -0.89 -10.92 4.98
N GLY A 3 0.41 -11.17 5.21
CA GLY A 3 1.01 -12.51 5.07
C GLY A 3 0.48 -13.56 6.04
N ARG A 4 -0.20 -13.15 7.13
CA ARG A 4 -0.86 -14.08 8.06
C ARG A 4 -2.10 -14.73 7.44
N ILE A 5 -2.75 -14.06 6.48
CA ILE A 5 -3.94 -14.58 5.78
C ILE A 5 -3.52 -15.50 4.63
N ALA A 6 -2.63 -15.00 3.76
CA ALA A 6 -2.06 -15.78 2.67
C ALA A 6 -0.74 -15.13 2.20
N PRO A 7 0.30 -15.93 1.87
CA PRO A 7 1.55 -15.40 1.36
C PRO A 7 1.39 -14.55 0.10
N LEU A 8 0.48 -14.91 -0.80
CA LEU A 8 0.28 -14.24 -2.10
C LEU A 8 -1.00 -13.40 -2.14
N ILE A 9 -1.53 -12.99 -0.98
CA ILE A 9 -2.80 -12.25 -0.88
C ILE A 9 -2.83 -10.98 -1.74
N HIS A 10 -1.70 -10.30 -1.93
CA HIS A 10 -1.61 -9.10 -2.75
C HIS A 10 -1.86 -9.37 -4.24
N MET A 11 -1.76 -10.63 -4.69
CA MET A 11 -2.06 -11.05 -6.07
C MET A 11 -3.45 -11.68 -6.22
N ASP A 12 -4.21 -11.80 -5.11
CA ASP A 12 -5.56 -12.37 -5.10
C ASP A 12 -6.60 -11.31 -4.70
N PRO A 13 -7.30 -10.70 -5.67
CA PRO A 13 -8.27 -9.66 -5.39
C PRO A 13 -9.47 -10.18 -4.60
N SER A 14 -9.75 -11.48 -4.56
CA SER A 14 -10.86 -12.07 -3.80
C SER A 14 -10.64 -12.03 -2.28
N ARG A 15 -9.38 -12.01 -1.85
CA ARG A 15 -8.96 -11.96 -0.45
C ARG A 15 -8.63 -10.56 0.06
N LEU A 16 -8.63 -9.58 -0.84
CA LEU A 16 -8.43 -8.17 -0.52
C LEU A 16 -9.74 -7.47 -0.13
N GLY A 17 -9.60 -6.22 0.31
CA GLY A 17 -10.71 -5.36 0.69
C GLY A 17 -11.63 -5.00 -0.47
N PRO A 18 -12.76 -4.32 -0.20
CA PRO A 18 -13.82 -4.06 -1.19
C PRO A 18 -13.36 -3.19 -2.36
N LEU A 19 -12.26 -2.43 -2.22
CA LEU A 19 -11.69 -1.64 -3.31
C LEU A 19 -10.98 -2.49 -4.36
N ALA A 20 -10.63 -3.75 -4.06
CA ALA A 20 -9.93 -4.62 -4.99
C ALA A 20 -10.83 -5.29 -6.03
N ARG A 21 -12.16 -5.19 -5.87
CA ARG A 21 -13.15 -5.84 -6.74
C ARG A 21 -14.22 -4.86 -7.20
N HIS A 22 -14.89 -5.21 -8.28
CA HIS A 22 -16.15 -4.54 -8.64
C HIS A 22 -17.22 -4.82 -7.56
N ARG A 23 -18.16 -3.88 -7.39
CA ARG A 23 -19.26 -4.05 -6.43
C ARG A 23 -20.27 -5.12 -6.86
N THR A 24 -20.36 -5.35 -8.17
CA THR A 24 -21.40 -6.18 -8.81
C THR A 24 -20.86 -7.45 -9.44
N SER A 25 -19.54 -7.60 -9.58
CA SER A 25 -18.89 -8.79 -10.14
C SER A 25 -17.67 -9.18 -9.31
N ASN A 26 -17.25 -10.44 -9.40
CA ASN A 26 -16.02 -10.92 -8.77
C ASN A 26 -14.75 -10.51 -9.53
N GLU A 27 -14.86 -9.63 -10.52
CA GLU A 27 -13.73 -9.20 -11.33
C GLU A 27 -12.84 -8.22 -10.56
N PRO A 28 -11.52 -8.22 -10.83
CA PRO A 28 -10.60 -7.27 -10.23
C PRO A 28 -10.93 -5.84 -10.65
N SER A 29 -10.91 -4.91 -9.69
CA SER A 29 -11.24 -3.50 -9.96
C SER A 29 -10.14 -2.82 -10.81
N PRO A 30 -10.45 -1.69 -11.49
CA PRO A 30 -9.43 -0.91 -12.19
C PRO A 30 -8.31 -0.41 -11.27
N GLU A 31 -8.62 -0.12 -10.00
CA GLU A 31 -7.63 0.31 -9.02
C GLU A 31 -6.69 -0.83 -8.63
N TYR A 32 -7.23 -2.04 -8.45
CA TYR A 32 -6.40 -3.23 -8.25
C TYR A 32 -5.51 -3.51 -9.46
N ASN A 33 -6.05 -3.46 -10.67
CA ASN A 33 -5.26 -3.68 -11.89
C ASN A 33 -4.15 -2.64 -12.05
N LYS A 34 -4.43 -1.38 -11.73
CA LYS A 34 -3.42 -0.31 -11.71
C LYS A 34 -2.32 -0.58 -10.69
N TRP A 35 -2.68 -1.06 -9.51
CA TRP A 35 -1.72 -1.46 -8.49
C TRP A 35 -0.87 -2.65 -8.95
N LEU A 36 -1.51 -3.70 -9.48
CA LEU A 36 -0.88 -4.93 -9.93
C LEU A 36 0.13 -4.67 -11.05
N ASN A 37 -0.22 -3.83 -12.03
CA ASN A 37 0.68 -3.42 -13.10
C ASN A 37 1.92 -2.69 -12.57
N ARG A 38 1.75 -1.80 -11.58
CA ARG A 38 2.87 -1.11 -10.95
C ARG A 38 3.77 -2.09 -10.18
N TYR A 39 3.16 -3.00 -9.42
CA TYR A 39 3.90 -4.05 -8.72
C TYR A 39 4.72 -4.92 -9.68
N HIS A 40 4.13 -5.37 -10.80
CA HIS A 40 4.87 -6.12 -11.82
C HIS A 40 6.03 -5.33 -12.44
N HIS A 41 5.86 -4.01 -12.61
CA HIS A 41 6.95 -3.14 -13.04
C HIS A 41 8.08 -3.06 -12.01
N GLU A 42 7.76 -2.84 -10.73
CA GLU A 42 8.74 -2.86 -9.63
C GLU A 42 9.46 -4.22 -9.53
N LEU A 43 8.72 -5.32 -9.67
CA LEU A 43 9.25 -6.68 -9.66
C LEU A 43 10.20 -6.94 -10.82
N SER A 44 9.80 -6.58 -12.04
CA SER A 44 10.63 -6.76 -13.24
C SER A 44 11.91 -5.92 -13.20
N SER A 45 11.82 -4.68 -12.72
CA SER A 45 12.95 -3.74 -12.63
C SER A 45 13.86 -3.95 -11.41
N SER A 46 13.42 -4.70 -10.40
CA SER A 46 14.20 -4.95 -9.19
C SER A 46 15.48 -5.72 -9.48
N ARG A 47 16.57 -5.23 -8.86
CA ARG A 47 17.93 -5.79 -8.93
C ARG A 47 18.31 -6.58 -7.68
N GLU A 48 17.37 -6.77 -6.76
CA GLU A 48 17.59 -7.50 -5.52
C GLU A 48 17.92 -8.97 -5.77
N ILE A 49 18.86 -9.52 -5.01
CA ILE A 49 19.36 -10.89 -5.21
C ILE A 49 18.25 -11.91 -4.96
N PHE A 50 17.44 -11.72 -3.92
CA PHE A 50 16.32 -12.63 -3.60
C PHE A 50 15.27 -12.64 -4.73
N VAL A 51 15.02 -11.50 -5.37
CA VAL A 51 14.08 -11.41 -6.50
C VAL A 51 14.55 -12.26 -7.66
N SER A 52 15.85 -12.25 -7.95
CA SER A 52 16.42 -13.06 -9.02
C SER A 52 16.25 -14.57 -8.74
N HIS A 53 16.39 -14.98 -7.47
CA HIS A 53 16.10 -16.35 -7.04
C HIS A 53 14.61 -16.70 -7.26
N TYR A 54 13.68 -15.84 -6.84
CA TYR A 54 12.25 -16.06 -7.00
C TYR A 54 11.78 -16.07 -8.46
N LYS A 55 12.35 -15.20 -9.30
CA LYS A 55 12.10 -15.20 -10.75
C LYS A 55 12.50 -16.53 -11.39
N LYS A 56 13.59 -17.15 -10.93
CA LYS A 56 14.12 -18.39 -11.49
C LYS A 56 13.39 -19.65 -11.02
N TYR A 57 12.99 -19.70 -9.76
CA TYR A 57 12.52 -20.95 -9.13
C TYR A 57 11.04 -20.96 -8.73
N TYR A 58 10.36 -19.82 -8.75
CA TYR A 58 9.01 -19.67 -8.19
C TYR A 58 8.08 -18.82 -9.08
N ASP A 59 8.27 -18.83 -10.40
CA ASP A 59 7.46 -18.07 -11.37
C ASP A 59 7.28 -16.59 -11.00
N SER A 60 8.29 -15.98 -10.38
CA SER A 60 8.26 -14.60 -9.89
C SER A 60 7.18 -14.30 -8.83
N GLN A 61 6.65 -15.33 -8.16
CA GLN A 61 5.66 -15.19 -7.10
C GLN A 61 6.34 -14.89 -5.77
N LEU A 62 6.58 -13.61 -5.50
CA LEU A 62 7.06 -13.18 -4.19
C LEU A 62 5.92 -13.22 -3.16
N PRO A 63 6.15 -13.80 -1.97
CA PRO A 63 5.23 -13.62 -0.86
C PRO A 63 5.20 -12.15 -0.43
N VAL A 64 4.09 -11.70 0.16
CA VAL A 64 3.82 -10.29 0.44
C VAL A 64 4.89 -9.63 1.31
N TRP A 65 5.49 -10.36 2.25
CA TRP A 65 6.58 -9.85 3.09
C TRP A 65 7.89 -9.62 2.33
N ALA A 66 8.12 -10.32 1.21
CA ALA A 66 9.23 -10.04 0.31
C ALA A 66 8.85 -9.03 -0.78
N ALA A 67 7.59 -9.04 -1.20
CA ALA A 67 7.05 -8.11 -2.19
C ALA A 67 7.10 -6.66 -1.69
N VAL A 68 6.86 -6.40 -0.40
CA VAL A 68 6.93 -5.04 0.16
C VAL A 68 8.33 -4.44 0.12
N GLU A 69 9.39 -5.25 0.10
CA GLU A 69 10.79 -4.79 0.07
C GLU A 69 11.17 -4.13 -1.27
N ILE A 70 10.46 -4.48 -2.35
CA ILE A 70 10.70 -3.90 -3.68
C ILE A 70 9.73 -2.77 -4.03
N MET A 71 8.69 -2.57 -3.23
CA MET A 71 7.68 -1.56 -3.47
C MET A 71 8.18 -0.18 -3.04
N ASP A 72 7.87 0.84 -3.84
CA ASP A 72 8.02 2.21 -3.35
C ASP A 72 6.89 2.60 -2.39
N PHE A 73 7.02 3.76 -1.73
CA PHE A 73 6.03 4.21 -0.75
C PHE A 73 4.66 4.48 -1.36
N GLY A 74 4.59 4.83 -2.65
CA GLY A 74 3.34 4.99 -3.36
C GLY A 74 2.62 3.65 -3.56
N SER A 75 3.35 2.61 -3.94
CA SER A 75 2.87 1.23 -4.07
C SER A 75 2.42 0.66 -2.73
N LEU A 76 3.17 0.90 -1.65
CA LEU A 76 2.79 0.53 -0.29
C LEU A 76 1.50 1.25 0.17
N THR A 77 1.41 2.57 -0.07
CA THR A 77 0.21 3.35 0.25
C THR A 77 -1.01 2.84 -0.53
N HIS A 78 -0.82 2.42 -1.77
CA HIS A 78 -1.88 1.88 -2.60
C HIS A 78 -2.30 0.46 -2.14
N LEU A 79 -1.34 -0.42 -1.83
CA LEU A 79 -1.61 -1.74 -1.27
C LEU A 79 -2.38 -1.65 0.05
N TYR A 80 -1.98 -0.72 0.94
CA TYR A 80 -2.70 -0.47 2.19
C TYR A 80 -4.18 -0.14 1.97
N ARG A 81 -4.51 0.65 0.94
CA ARG A 81 -5.92 0.97 0.60
C ARG A 81 -6.69 -0.26 0.11
N LEU A 82 -6.03 -1.17 -0.60
CA LEU A 82 -6.62 -2.40 -1.11
C LEU A 82 -6.73 -3.50 -0.04
N ALA A 83 -5.98 -3.40 1.06
CA ALA A 83 -6.00 -4.39 2.13
C ALA A 83 -7.38 -4.52 2.81
N PRO A 84 -7.72 -5.71 3.35
CA PRO A 84 -8.93 -5.90 4.16
C PRO A 84 -9.01 -4.92 5.33
N ASP A 85 -10.22 -4.53 5.72
CA ASP A 85 -10.43 -3.52 6.77
C ASP A 85 -9.78 -3.93 8.10
N GLU A 86 -9.93 -5.19 8.52
CA GLU A 86 -9.29 -5.73 9.73
C GLU A 86 -7.76 -5.60 9.70
N VAL A 87 -7.14 -5.93 8.55
CA VAL A 87 -5.70 -5.79 8.36
C VAL A 87 -5.27 -4.34 8.49
N ARG A 88 -6.03 -3.40 7.91
CA ARG A 88 -5.71 -1.98 8.02
C ARG A 88 -5.83 -1.47 9.45
N GLU A 89 -6.85 -1.90 10.20
CA GLU A 89 -7.00 -1.52 11.60
C GLU A 89 -5.83 -2.07 12.44
N ASN A 90 -5.46 -3.34 12.26
CA ASN A 90 -4.31 -3.94 12.96
C ASN A 90 -3.02 -3.17 12.70
N ILE A 91 -2.77 -2.76 11.44
CA ILE A 91 -1.60 -1.94 11.10
C ILE A 91 -1.70 -0.55 11.75
N ALA A 92 -2.87 0.06 11.75
CA ALA A 92 -3.07 1.43 12.25
C ALA A 92 -2.88 1.55 13.77
N VAL A 93 -3.21 0.50 14.53
CA VAL A 93 -2.98 0.44 15.98
C VAL A 93 -1.51 0.67 16.33
N HIS A 94 -0.56 0.16 15.54
CA HIS A 94 0.87 0.39 15.76
C HIS A 94 1.28 1.87 15.65
N ALA A 95 0.49 2.67 14.93
CA ALA A 95 0.67 4.10 14.79
C ALA A 95 -0.22 4.92 15.75
N GLN A 96 -0.98 4.27 16.64
CA GLN A 96 -1.99 4.92 17.49
C GLN A 96 -3.05 5.68 16.68
N LEU A 97 -3.42 5.13 15.51
CA LEU A 97 -4.41 5.69 14.60
C LEU A 97 -5.48 4.63 14.28
N ASN A 98 -6.64 5.07 13.81
CA ASN A 98 -7.55 4.17 13.09
C ASN A 98 -7.17 4.03 11.62
N ALA A 99 -7.70 3.01 10.94
CA ALA A 99 -7.33 2.71 9.56
C ALA A 99 -7.50 3.90 8.61
N ALA A 100 -8.57 4.67 8.78
CA ALA A 100 -8.88 5.83 7.94
C ALA A 100 -7.92 7.00 8.18
N GLN A 101 -7.47 7.21 9.41
CA GLN A 101 -6.45 8.18 9.76
C GLN A 101 -5.11 7.76 9.15
N LEU A 102 -4.63 6.54 9.43
CA LEU A 102 -3.35 6.08 8.87
C LEU A 102 -3.34 6.18 7.33
N GLY A 103 -4.43 5.76 6.66
CA GLY A 103 -4.54 5.92 5.20
C GLY A 103 -4.45 7.37 4.72
N SER A 104 -5.05 8.31 5.47
CA SER A 104 -4.92 9.75 5.19
C SER A 104 -3.50 10.26 5.40
N TRP A 105 -2.82 9.80 6.45
CA TRP A 105 -1.45 10.19 6.77
C TRP A 105 -0.47 9.67 5.72
N MET A 106 -0.56 8.39 5.34
CA MET A 106 0.26 7.82 4.27
C MET A 106 0.10 8.61 2.96
N LYS A 107 -1.14 8.99 2.61
CA LYS A 107 -1.39 9.81 1.42
C LYS A 107 -0.75 11.20 1.50
N SER A 108 -0.85 11.88 2.65
CA SER A 108 -0.21 13.18 2.87
C SER A 108 1.32 13.07 2.84
N LEU A 109 1.89 12.05 3.46
CA LEU A 109 3.34 11.78 3.46
C LEU A 109 3.86 11.50 2.04
N ASN A 110 3.10 10.77 1.23
CA ASN A 110 3.47 10.49 -0.16
C ASN A 110 3.59 11.80 -0.98
N ILE A 111 2.71 12.78 -0.74
CA ILE A 111 2.77 14.09 -1.38
C ILE A 111 4.00 14.88 -0.93
N VAL A 112 4.27 14.92 0.37
CA VAL A 112 5.45 15.60 0.92
C VAL A 112 6.73 14.98 0.37
N ARG A 113 6.82 13.63 0.35
CA ARG A 113 7.94 12.89 -0.25
C ARG A 113 8.14 13.28 -1.72
N ASN A 114 7.07 13.32 -2.51
CA ASN A 114 7.16 13.68 -3.92
C ASN A 114 7.66 15.12 -4.11
N TYR A 115 7.19 16.06 -3.30
CA TYR A 115 7.71 17.42 -3.36
C TYR A 115 9.19 17.51 -3.00
N ALA A 116 9.63 16.80 -1.96
CA ALA A 116 11.04 16.74 -1.61
C ALA A 116 11.88 16.15 -2.75
N ALA A 117 11.43 15.05 -3.38
CA ALA A 117 12.11 14.41 -4.49
C ALA A 117 12.20 15.29 -5.75
N HIS A 118 11.20 16.14 -5.98
CA HIS A 118 11.20 17.11 -7.08
C HIS A 118 11.82 18.47 -6.70
N HIS A 119 12.47 18.57 -5.54
CA HIS A 119 13.04 19.82 -5.00
C HIS A 119 12.04 20.99 -5.03
N ALA A 120 10.74 20.68 -4.88
CA ALA A 120 9.69 21.68 -4.91
C ALA A 120 9.67 22.47 -3.59
N ARG A 121 9.26 23.74 -3.67
CA ARG A 121 9.08 24.58 -2.48
C ARG A 121 8.07 23.96 -1.51
N MET A 122 8.52 23.65 -0.30
CA MET A 122 7.69 23.11 0.78
C MET A 122 7.15 24.20 1.71
N PHE A 123 7.94 25.26 1.95
CA PHE A 123 7.57 26.35 2.84
C PHE A 123 6.63 27.38 2.17
N ASN A 124 5.65 27.90 2.92
CA ASN A 124 4.57 28.78 2.42
C ASN A 124 3.78 28.18 1.24
N ARG A 125 3.42 26.90 1.35
CA ARG A 125 2.54 26.21 0.39
C ARG A 125 1.25 25.75 1.07
N VAL A 126 0.15 25.84 0.33
CA VAL A 126 -1.12 25.25 0.73
C VAL A 126 -1.13 23.78 0.29
N TYR A 127 -1.16 22.87 1.26
CA TYR A 127 -1.33 21.45 1.01
C TYR A 127 -2.83 21.11 0.89
N ALA A 128 -3.25 20.63 -0.28
CA ALA A 128 -4.65 20.27 -0.53
C ALA A 128 -5.12 19.08 0.33
N LEU A 129 -4.22 18.14 0.63
CA LEU A 129 -4.52 16.96 1.45
C LEU A 129 -3.90 17.10 2.83
N LYS A 130 -4.77 17.34 3.82
CA LYS A 130 -4.39 17.37 5.23
C LYS A 130 -4.62 15.99 5.85
N PRO A 131 -3.67 15.49 6.67
CA PRO A 131 -3.86 14.25 7.40
C PRO A 131 -5.06 14.39 8.36
N ARG A 132 -5.87 13.33 8.47
CA ARG A 132 -6.95 13.27 9.46
C ARG A 132 -6.34 13.16 10.85
N MET A 133 -6.64 14.13 11.71
CA MET A 133 -6.15 14.14 13.08
C MET A 133 -6.96 13.17 13.97
N PRO A 134 -6.34 12.62 15.03
CA PRO A 134 -7.06 12.08 16.18
C PRO A 134 -8.08 13.09 16.72
N ARG A 135 -9.20 12.58 17.25
CA ARG A 135 -10.14 13.45 17.96
C ARG A 135 -9.47 13.88 19.27
N VAL A 136 -9.42 15.18 19.52
CA VAL A 136 -8.91 15.75 20.78
C VAL A 136 -9.73 15.15 21.93
N GLY A 137 -9.07 14.48 22.89
CA GLY A 137 -9.71 13.86 24.06
C GLY A 137 -9.80 12.33 24.05
N GLN A 138 -9.14 11.64 23.10
CA GLN A 138 -8.91 10.20 23.14
C GLN A 138 -7.40 9.92 23.22
N ASP A 139 -6.73 10.52 24.20
CA ASP A 139 -5.48 9.97 24.71
C ASP A 139 -5.86 9.06 25.89
N ALA A 140 -5.24 7.89 25.93
CA ALA A 140 -5.50 6.78 26.86
C ALA A 140 -5.49 7.17 28.34
#